data_AF-A0A7V9BCG9-F1
#
_entry.id   AF-A0A7V9BCG9-F1
#
_cell.length_a   1.000
_cell.length_b   1.000
_cell.length_c   1.000
_cell.angle_alpha   90.00
_cell.angle_beta   90.00
_cell.angle_gamma   90.00
#
_symmetry.space_group_name_H-M   'P 1'
#
loop_
_entity.id
_entity.type
_entity.pdbx_description
1 polymer ?
#
loop_
_entity_poly.entity_id
_entity_poly.type
_entity_poly.pdbx_seq_one_letter_code
_entity_poly.pdbx_strand_id
1 'polypeptide(L)' 'MIVLDTTVLVYAVGDDHQLREPARAIVAAVESGDVQATTTVEAVQE' A
#
# COMPACT_ATOMS: atom_id res chain seq x y z
N MET A 1 -6.38 9.99 -6.75
CA MET A 1 -6.14 8.66 -7.33
C MET A 1 -4.65 8.44 -7.47
N ILE A 2 -4.10 7.45 -6.79
CA ILE A 2 -2.67 7.06 -6.83
C ILE A 2 -2.52 5.63 -7.35
N VAL A 3 -1.32 5.26 -7.80
CA VAL A 3 -0.99 3.87 -8.15
C VAL A 3 -0.21 3.26 -6.98
N LEU A 4 -0.64 2.10 -6.51
CA LEU A 4 0.05 1.32 -5.48
C LEU A 4 1.01 0.34 -6.14
N ASP A 5 2.23 0.35 -5.63
CA ASP A 5 3.26 -0.66 -5.88
C ASP A 5 3.21 -1.74 -4.80
N THR A 6 3.70 -2.94 -5.13
CA THR A 6 3.84 -4.07 -4.19
C THR A 6 4.59 -3.71 -2.94
N THR A 7 5.61 -2.87 -3.05
CA THR A 7 6.46 -2.42 -1.95
C THR A 7 5.63 -1.85 -0.78
N VAL A 8 4.54 -1.11 -1.08
CA VAL A 8 3.65 -0.57 -0.05
C VAL A 8 2.97 -1.69 0.74
N LEU A 9 2.49 -2.72 0.04
CA LEU A 9 1.83 -3.87 0.66
C LEU A 9 2.83 -4.72 1.46
N VAL A 10 4.02 -4.94 0.90
CA VAL A 10 5.12 -5.66 1.56
C VAL A 10 5.50 -4.98 2.87
N TYR A 11 5.67 -3.66 2.87
CA TYR A 11 6.01 -2.92 4.08
C TYR A 11 4.88 -2.86 5.10
N ALA A 12 3.62 -2.80 4.65
CA ALA A 12 2.47 -2.78 5.55
C ALA A 12 2.29 -4.10 6.32
N VAL A 13 2.54 -5.24 5.66
CA VAL A 13 2.38 -6.59 6.23
C VAL A 13 3.63 -7.07 6.98
N GLY A 14 4.83 -6.74 6.48
CA GLY A 14 6.11 -7.19 7.04
C GLY A 14 6.39 -6.78 8.49
N ASP A 15 7.37 -7.46 9.10
CA ASP A 15 7.60 -7.38 10.55
C ASP A 15 8.50 -6.20 10.98
N ASP A 16 9.53 -5.83 10.20
CA ASP A 16 10.44 -4.72 10.56
C ASP A 16 10.92 -3.94 9.33
N HIS A 17 10.34 -2.74 9.14
CA HIS A 17 10.78 -1.78 8.13
C HIS A 17 10.43 -0.35 8.56
N GLN A 18 11.33 0.61 8.32
CA GLN A 18 11.12 2.02 8.72
C GLN A 18 9.86 2.66 8.11
N LEU A 19 9.38 2.13 6.97
CA LEU A 19 8.17 2.62 6.28
C LEU A 19 6.91 1.81 6.61
N ARG A 20 6.95 0.90 7.60
CA ARG A 20 5.79 0.08 7.98
C ARG A 20 4.58 0.91 8.36
N GLU A 21 4.75 1.86 9.27
CA GLU A 21 3.64 2.72 9.74
C GLU A 21 3.14 3.66 8.64
N PRO A 22 4.00 4.36 7.87
CA PRO A 22 3.56 5.08 6.68
C PRO A 22 2.78 4.24 5.67
N ALA A 23 3.23 3.00 5.39
CA ALA A 23 2.54 2.11 4.46
C ALA A 23 1.16 1.68 4.97
N ARG A 24 1.04 1.37 6.27
CA ARG A 24 -0.24 1.08 6.91
C ARG A 24 -1.20 2.27 6.89
N ALA A 25 -0.69 3.48 7.07
CA ALA A 25 -1.50 4.69 6.98
C ALA A 25 -2.10 4.88 5.58
N ILE A 26 -1.34 4.55 4.51
CA ILE A 26 -1.87 4.57 3.14
C ILE A 26 -2.98 3.53 2.97
N VAL A 27 -2.78 2.30 3.45
CA VAL A 27 -3.80 1.23 3.36
C VAL A 27 -5.08 1.64 4.11
N ALA A 28 -4.95 2.20 5.31
CA ALA A 28 -6.09 2.68 6.10
C ALA A 28 -6.83 3.83 5.41
N ALA A 29 -6.10 4.76 4.77
CA ALA A 29 -6.71 5.86 4.01
C ALA A 29 -7.45 5.39 2.75
N VAL A 30 -7.02 4.27 2.15
CA VAL A 30 -7.75 3.62 1.06
C VAL A 30 -9.01 2.95 1.58
N GLU A 31 -8.93 2.25 2.72
CA GLU A 31 -10.07 1.60 3.36
C GLU A 31 -11.15 2.61 3.80
N SER A 32 -10.75 3.75 4.37
CA SER A 32 -11.67 4.82 4.79
C SER A 32 -12.29 5.58 3.60
N GLY A 33 -11.74 5.42 2.40
CA GLY A 33 -12.15 6.15 1.20
C GLY A 33 -11.56 7.57 1.10
N ASP A 34 -10.68 7.97 2.02
CA ASP A 34 -9.98 9.26 1.98
C ASP A 34 -9.01 9.35 0.78
N VAL A 35 -8.46 8.21 0.36
CA VAL A 35 -7.56 8.09 -0.78
C VAL A 35 -8.09 7.06 -1.76
N GLN A 36 -8.41 7.50 -2.98
CA GLN A 36 -8.61 6.56 -4.08
C GLN A 36 -7.26 6.04 -4.59
N ALA A 37 -7.15 4.73 -4.73
CA ALA A 37 -5.96 4.06 -5.23
C ALA A 37 -6.32 3.00 -6.27
N THR A 38 -5.38 2.72 -7.16
CA THR A 38 -5.44 1.62 -8.14
C THR A 38 -4.08 0.92 -8.17
N THR A 39 -3.97 -0.20 -8.87
CA THR A 39 -2.71 -0.89 -9.14
C THR A 39 -2.74 -1.50 -10.54
N THR A 40 -1.64 -2.11 -10.98
CA THR A 40 -1.58 -2.83 -12.25
C THR A 40 -1.58 -4.34 -12.02
N VAL A 41 -1.90 -5.10 -13.07
CA VAL A 41 -1.90 -6.58 -12.99
C VAL A 41 -0.50 -7.13 -12.79
N GLU A 42 0.54 -6.43 -13.25
CA GLU A 42 1.94 -6.78 -13.06
C GLU A 42 2.34 -6.64 -11.58
N ALA A 43 1.96 -5.52 -10.94
CA ALA A 43 2.22 -5.33 -9.51
C ALA A 43 1.48 -6.38 -8.67
N VAL A 44 0.25 -6.78 -9.02
CA VAL A 44 -0.44 -7.84 -8.26
C VAL A 44 0.26 -9.22 -8.35
N GLN A 45 1.08 -9.46 -9.38
CA GLN A 45 1.70 -10.76 -9.66
C GLN A 45 3.16 -10.88 -9.22
N GLU A 46 3.76 -9.80 -8.70
CA GLU A 46 5.13 -9.82 -8.15
C GLU A 46 5.22 -10.72 -6.91
#